data_AF-A0A5S5C5Q7-F1
#
_entry.id   AF-A0A5S5C5Q7-F1
#
_cell.length_a   1.000
_cell.length_b   1.000
_cell.length_c   1.000
_cell.angle_alpha   90.00
_cell.angle_beta   90.00
_cell.angle_gamma   90.00
#
_symmetry.space_group_name_H-M   'P 1'
#
loop_
_entity.id
_entity.type
_entity.pdbx_description
1 polymer ?
#
loop_
_entity_poly.entity_id
_entity_poly.type
_entity_poly.pdbx_seq_one_letter_code
_entity_poly.pdbx_strand_id
1 'polypeptide(L)'
;MSETDIQSYLDTHLQLTRAIAGLGEEQLKWKQSETTWSVAEVLAHLADHNIVVSFRIRDILADTKAQLPAFNQDLWVSGQHANDSDVYEILDAFWGLLRYNGQLFRRLGEAEFDKSGINFKGETVRVRDIIRGFAKHVQTHLNQIERIKQAYEAERGGEAGRPATWVPAAASGEASSCSLPSAGVSASGVPSAGIGSESSAALSAAASQGGHPA
;
A
#
# COMPACT_ATOMS: atom_id res chain seq x y z
N MET A 1 17.80 20.14 5.78
CA MET A 1 16.33 19.93 5.80
C MET A 1 15.70 21.11 6.53
N SER A 2 14.66 21.75 5.98
CA SER A 2 14.04 22.89 6.68
C SER A 2 12.94 22.44 7.65
N GLU A 3 12.60 23.26 8.65
CA GLU A 3 11.42 22.99 9.50
C GLU A 3 10.14 22.93 8.66
N THR A 4 10.05 23.71 7.58
CA THR A 4 8.94 23.64 6.62
C THR A 4 8.81 22.27 5.95
N ASP A 5 9.93 21.64 5.59
CA ASP A 5 9.92 20.28 5.02
C ASP A 5 9.41 19.26 6.06
N ILE A 6 9.86 19.36 7.31
CA ILE A 6 9.44 18.49 8.42
C ILE A 6 7.94 18.71 8.71
N GLN A 7 7.49 19.96 8.74
CA GLN A 7 6.09 20.28 8.97
C GLN A 7 5.20 19.76 7.84
N SER A 8 5.64 19.86 6.58
CA SER A 8 4.92 19.30 5.43
C SER A 8 4.72 17.79 5.55
N TYR A 9 5.73 17.07 6.08
CA TYR A 9 5.62 15.65 6.38
C TYR A 9 4.61 15.38 7.51
N LEU A 10 4.62 16.17 8.60
CA LEU A 10 3.68 16.02 9.72
C LEU A 10 2.23 16.36 9.34
N ASP A 11 2.02 17.38 8.49
CA ASP A 11 0.70 17.85 8.08
C ASP A 11 -0.07 16.83 7.23
N THR A 12 0.62 15.82 6.68
CA THR A 12 -0.01 14.73 5.92
C THR A 12 -1.11 14.02 6.71
N HIS A 13 -0.96 13.88 8.04
CA HIS A 13 -2.01 13.32 8.89
C HIS A 13 -3.30 14.16 8.83
N LEU A 14 -3.19 15.47 9.09
CA LEU A 14 -4.34 16.38 9.08
C LEU A 14 -5.02 16.41 7.71
N GLN A 15 -4.24 16.35 6.63
CA GLN A 15 -4.77 16.30 5.27
C GLN A 15 -5.59 15.03 5.03
N LEU A 16 -5.09 13.86 5.45
CA LEU A 16 -5.82 12.59 5.34
C LEU A 16 -7.08 12.58 6.20
N THR A 17 -7.00 13.03 7.46
CA THR A 17 -8.17 13.13 8.34
C THR A 17 -9.26 14.02 7.72
N ARG A 18 -8.87 15.15 7.11
CA ARG A 18 -9.82 16.04 6.41
C ARG A 18 -10.40 15.40 5.16
N ALA A 19 -9.60 14.64 4.40
CA ALA A 19 -10.03 14.02 3.16
C ALA A 19 -11.14 12.98 3.38
N ILE A 20 -11.15 12.32 4.54
CA ILE A 20 -12.14 11.30 4.90
C ILE A 20 -13.26 11.80 5.82
N ALA A 21 -13.19 13.07 6.24
CA ALA A 21 -14.18 13.63 7.17
C ALA A 21 -15.59 13.58 6.57
N GLY A 22 -16.53 13.01 7.32
CA GLY A 22 -17.92 12.87 6.92
C GLY A 22 -18.23 11.67 6.03
N LEU A 23 -17.24 10.84 5.67
CA LEU A 23 -17.49 9.58 4.97
C LEU A 23 -18.09 8.55 5.94
N GLY A 24 -19.14 7.86 5.50
CA GLY A 24 -19.70 6.70 6.21
C GLY A 24 -18.83 5.45 6.07
N GLU A 25 -19.08 4.44 6.92
CA GLU A 25 -18.33 3.18 6.90
C GLU A 25 -18.36 2.50 5.52
N GLU A 26 -19.52 2.50 4.86
CA GLU A 26 -19.66 1.95 3.52
C GLU A 26 -18.77 2.67 2.49
N GLN A 27 -18.74 4.01 2.51
CA GLN A 27 -17.87 4.81 1.62
C GLN A 27 -16.39 4.51 1.85
N LEU A 28 -15.99 4.34 3.11
CA LEU A 28 -14.60 4.07 3.48
C LEU A 28 -14.12 2.70 2.98
N LYS A 29 -15.01 1.71 2.98
CA LYS A 29 -14.72 0.32 2.63
C LYS A 29 -15.05 -0.04 1.19
N TRP A 30 -15.80 0.81 0.49
CA TRP A 30 -16.22 0.57 -0.88
C TRP A 30 -15.04 0.47 -1.86
N LYS A 31 -15.16 -0.45 -2.80
CA LYS A 31 -14.21 -0.71 -3.88
C LYS A 31 -14.96 -0.67 -5.20
N GLN A 32 -14.41 0.02 -6.20
CA GLN A 32 -14.99 0.08 -7.54
C GLN A 32 -14.94 -1.28 -8.25
N SER A 33 -13.92 -2.07 -7.96
CA SER A 33 -13.75 -3.45 -8.36
C SER A 33 -12.85 -4.19 -7.37
N GLU A 34 -12.81 -5.52 -7.47
CA GLU A 34 -11.92 -6.39 -6.68
C GLU A 34 -10.43 -5.98 -6.76
N THR A 35 -10.02 -5.36 -7.87
CA THR A 35 -8.62 -4.97 -8.12
C THR A 35 -8.30 -3.52 -7.76
N THR A 36 -9.31 -2.69 -7.47
CA THR A 36 -9.12 -1.31 -7.02
C THR A 36 -9.03 -1.23 -5.51
N TRP A 37 -8.34 -0.23 -4.98
CA TRP A 37 -8.26 -0.02 -3.53
C TRP A 37 -9.43 0.80 -2.99
N SER A 38 -9.92 0.44 -1.81
CA SER A 38 -10.81 1.28 -0.99
C SER A 38 -10.06 2.45 -0.34
N VAL A 39 -10.79 3.36 0.30
CA VAL A 39 -10.17 4.42 1.13
C VAL A 39 -9.41 3.80 2.31
N ALA A 40 -9.98 2.79 2.98
CA ALA A 40 -9.33 2.09 4.09
C ALA A 40 -8.01 1.42 3.66
N GLU A 41 -8.00 0.75 2.50
CA GLU A 41 -6.81 0.12 1.92
C GLU A 41 -5.73 1.16 1.56
N VAL A 42 -6.12 2.33 1.05
CA VAL A 42 -5.19 3.45 0.80
C VAL A 42 -4.57 3.96 2.11
N LEU A 43 -5.35 4.12 3.18
CA LEU A 43 -4.85 4.58 4.47
C LEU A 43 -3.89 3.57 5.11
N ALA A 44 -4.22 2.27 5.06
CA ALA A 44 -3.35 1.20 5.54
C ALA A 44 -2.01 1.21 4.79
N HIS A 45 -2.04 1.29 3.46
CA HIS A 45 -0.83 1.39 2.64
C HIS A 45 0.06 2.58 3.02
N LEU A 46 -0.53 3.74 3.31
CA LEU A 46 0.24 4.91 3.74
C LEU A 46 0.91 4.70 5.11
N ALA A 47 0.23 4.02 6.04
CA ALA A 47 0.82 3.62 7.32
C ALA A 47 1.99 2.66 7.11
N ASP A 48 1.81 1.61 6.32
CA ASP A 48 2.84 0.61 6.04
C ASP A 48 4.02 1.16 5.26
N HIS A 49 3.78 2.01 4.27
CA HIS A 49 4.85 2.68 3.55
C HIS A 49 5.64 3.62 4.49
N ASN A 50 4.99 4.22 5.49
CA ASN A 50 5.70 4.99 6.52
C ASN A 50 6.58 4.09 7.39
N ILE A 51 6.18 2.85 7.72
CA ILE A 51 7.04 1.87 8.39
C ILE A 51 8.28 1.58 7.54
N VAL A 52 8.09 1.30 6.25
CA VAL A 52 9.20 1.02 5.31
C VAL A 52 10.15 2.22 5.20
N VAL A 53 9.62 3.43 5.02
CA VAL A 53 10.43 4.67 4.99
C VAL A 53 11.15 4.89 6.31
N SER A 54 10.48 4.62 7.43
CA SER A 54 11.06 4.72 8.76
C SER A 54 12.29 3.84 8.86
N PHE A 55 12.16 2.56 8.52
CA PHE A 55 13.26 1.60 8.50
C PHE A 55 14.43 2.10 7.62
N ARG A 56 14.15 2.44 6.36
CA ARG A 56 15.18 2.89 5.40
C ARG A 56 15.98 4.09 5.90
N ILE A 57 15.32 5.05 6.54
CA ILE A 57 16.00 6.21 7.12
C ILE A 57 17.00 5.77 8.21
N ARG A 58 16.60 4.87 9.12
CA ARG A 58 17.52 4.40 10.18
C ARG A 58 18.68 3.59 9.61
N ASP A 59 18.40 2.76 8.62
CA ASP A 59 19.41 1.93 7.96
C ASP A 59 20.49 2.80 7.28
N ILE A 60 20.08 3.84 6.55
CA ILE A 60 21.00 4.82 5.97
C ILE A 60 21.77 5.58 7.06
N LEU A 61 21.09 6.04 8.12
CA LEU A 61 21.74 6.78 9.21
C LEU A 61 22.80 5.95 9.94
N ALA A 62 22.58 4.63 10.03
CA ALA A 62 23.50 3.65 10.60
C ALA A 62 24.67 3.27 9.66
N ASP A 63 24.72 3.85 8.46
CA ASP A 63 25.74 3.58 7.44
C ASP A 63 25.88 2.09 7.07
N THR A 64 24.77 1.34 7.16
CA THR A 64 24.78 -0.08 6.76
C THR A 64 25.10 -0.20 5.27
N LYS A 65 25.58 -1.38 4.87
CA LYS A 65 25.87 -1.70 3.46
C LYS A 65 24.76 -2.53 2.82
N ALA A 66 23.62 -2.64 3.49
CA ALA A 66 22.47 -3.37 2.97
C ALA A 66 21.87 -2.60 1.79
N GLN A 67 21.48 -3.34 0.75
CA GLN A 67 20.64 -2.78 -0.28
C GLN A 67 19.22 -2.66 0.28
N LEU A 68 18.62 -1.47 0.19
CA LEU A 68 17.30 -1.22 0.75
C LEU A 68 16.25 -2.02 -0.03
N PRO A 69 15.48 -2.89 0.64
CA PRO A 69 14.60 -3.83 -0.04
C PRO A 69 13.42 -3.12 -0.72
N ALA A 70 12.93 -3.73 -1.80
CA ALA A 70 11.61 -3.46 -2.33
C ALA A 70 10.55 -4.09 -1.43
N PHE A 71 9.31 -3.59 -1.53
CA PHE A 71 8.14 -4.32 -1.04
C PHE A 71 7.08 -4.32 -2.14
N ASN A 72 6.26 -5.36 -2.18
CA ASN A 72 5.16 -5.46 -3.12
C ASN A 72 3.91 -4.87 -2.48
N GLN A 73 3.62 -3.60 -2.79
CA GLN A 73 2.50 -2.86 -2.22
C GLN A 73 1.15 -3.54 -2.48
N ASP A 74 0.94 -4.13 -3.66
CA ASP A 74 -0.36 -4.72 -4.02
C ASP A 74 -0.60 -6.02 -3.24
N LEU A 75 0.46 -6.81 -3.04
CA LEU A 75 0.41 -8.01 -2.20
C LEU A 75 0.23 -7.67 -0.71
N TRP A 76 0.81 -6.56 -0.25
CA TRP A 76 0.61 -6.10 1.13
C TRP A 76 -0.84 -5.68 1.34
N VAL A 77 -1.34 -4.77 0.50
CA VAL A 77 -2.73 -4.28 0.58
C VAL A 77 -3.73 -5.44 0.52
N SER A 78 -3.58 -6.34 -0.45
CA SER A 78 -4.51 -7.47 -0.60
C SER A 78 -4.44 -8.51 0.53
N GLY A 79 -3.30 -8.62 1.22
CA GLY A 79 -3.09 -9.60 2.30
C GLY A 79 -3.41 -9.11 3.71
N GLN A 80 -3.73 -7.83 3.90
CA GLN A 80 -3.90 -7.23 5.23
C GLN A 80 -5.35 -7.04 5.67
N HIS A 81 -6.32 -7.22 4.76
CA HIS A 81 -7.74 -7.10 5.06
C HIS A 81 -8.10 -5.76 5.73
N ALA A 82 -7.53 -4.65 5.25
CA ALA A 82 -7.69 -3.32 5.85
C ALA A 82 -9.15 -2.85 5.99
N ASN A 83 -10.05 -3.37 5.14
CA ASN A 83 -11.50 -3.11 5.23
C ASN A 83 -12.15 -3.68 6.51
N ASP A 84 -11.49 -4.60 7.20
CA ASP A 84 -11.97 -5.15 8.49
C ASP A 84 -11.54 -4.29 9.69
N SER A 85 -10.73 -3.25 9.46
CA SER A 85 -10.22 -2.34 10.49
C SER A 85 -11.01 -1.03 10.57
N ASP A 86 -10.89 -0.34 11.72
CA ASP A 86 -11.30 1.06 11.83
C ASP A 86 -10.22 1.96 11.20
N VAL A 87 -10.62 2.80 10.24
CA VAL A 87 -9.71 3.73 9.57
C VAL A 87 -9.10 4.76 10.51
N TYR A 88 -9.76 5.07 11.63
CA TYR A 88 -9.24 6.00 12.63
C TYR A 88 -8.10 5.37 13.45
N GLU A 89 -8.16 4.06 13.72
CA GLU A 89 -7.05 3.34 14.35
C GLU A 89 -5.82 3.29 13.42
N ILE A 90 -6.04 3.11 12.11
CA ILE A 90 -4.97 3.20 11.10
C ILE A 90 -4.34 4.60 11.09
N LEU A 91 -5.16 5.66 11.13
CA LEU A 91 -4.67 7.04 11.18
C LEU A 91 -3.92 7.35 12.47
N ASP A 92 -4.34 6.81 13.61
CA ASP A 92 -3.64 6.96 14.89
C ASP A 92 -2.25 6.30 14.85
N ALA A 93 -2.15 5.09 14.28
CA ALA A 93 -0.88 4.42 14.07
C ALA A 93 0.04 5.23 13.13
N PHE A 94 -0.52 5.71 12.02
CA PHE A 94 0.18 6.60 11.08
C PHE A 94 0.68 7.87 11.76
N TRP A 95 -0.13 8.50 12.60
CA TRP A 95 0.25 9.69 13.37
C TRP A 95 1.37 9.42 14.36
N GLY A 96 1.32 8.28 15.06
CA GLY A 96 2.40 7.83 15.94
C GLY A 96 3.74 7.75 15.22
N LEU A 97 3.76 7.13 14.03
CA LEU A 97 4.94 7.04 13.17
C LEU A 97 5.43 8.42 12.74
N LEU A 98 4.54 9.28 12.24
CA LEU A 98 4.87 10.64 11.81
C LEU A 98 5.51 11.45 12.93
N ARG A 99 4.92 11.43 14.14
CA ARG A 99 5.46 12.15 15.30
C ARG A 99 6.83 11.63 15.68
N TYR A 100 6.98 10.31 15.78
CA TYR A 100 8.26 9.70 16.17
C TYR A 100 9.37 10.02 15.16
N ASN A 101 9.04 9.95 13.87
CA ASN A 101 9.93 10.37 12.78
C ASN A 101 10.26 11.86 12.82
N GLY A 102 9.26 12.73 13.02
CA GLY A 102 9.47 14.16 13.12
C GLY A 102 10.43 14.53 14.26
N GLN A 103 10.33 13.85 15.41
CA GLN A 103 11.29 14.02 16.50
C GLN A 103 12.69 13.56 16.12
N LEU A 104 12.83 12.46 15.37
CA LEU A 104 14.12 12.06 14.80
C LEU A 104 14.68 13.15 13.88
N PHE A 105 13.88 13.64 12.92
CA PHE A 105 14.34 14.61 11.94
C PHE A 105 14.86 15.91 12.58
N ARG A 106 14.20 16.38 13.64
CA ARG A 106 14.65 17.57 14.39
C ARG A 106 15.98 17.40 15.12
N ARG A 107 16.46 16.16 15.32
CA ARG A 107 17.77 15.89 15.93
C ARG A 107 18.91 15.72 14.92
N LEU A 108 18.59 15.54 13.64
CA LEU A 108 19.60 15.33 12.60
C LEU A 108 20.21 16.65 12.15
N GLY A 109 21.53 16.67 11.95
CA GLY A 109 22.24 17.75 11.28
C GLY A 109 22.20 17.62 9.75
N GLU A 110 22.68 18.65 9.04
CA GLU A 110 22.67 18.68 7.57
C GLU A 110 23.44 17.51 6.94
N ALA A 111 24.57 17.09 7.55
CA ALA A 111 25.36 15.96 7.05
C ALA A 111 24.59 14.63 7.09
N GLU A 112 23.77 14.41 8.13
CA GLU A 112 22.95 13.20 8.25
C GLU A 112 21.82 13.17 7.22
N PHE A 113 21.27 14.33 6.87
CA PHE A 113 20.28 14.44 5.79
C PHE A 113 20.87 14.16 4.40
N ASP A 114 22.19 14.29 4.23
CA ASP A 114 22.92 13.97 3.00
C ASP A 114 23.49 12.55 2.95
N LYS A 115 23.41 11.78 4.06
CA LYS A 115 23.71 10.35 4.03
C LYS A 115 22.81 9.65 3.01
N SER A 116 23.37 8.63 2.37
CA SER A 116 22.72 7.87 1.31
C SER A 116 22.86 6.37 1.47
N GLY A 117 21.91 5.65 0.88
CA GLY A 117 21.96 4.22 0.66
C GLY A 117 21.63 3.88 -0.79
N ILE A 118 21.66 2.59 -1.11
CA ILE A 118 21.31 2.07 -2.44
C ILE A 118 19.96 1.39 -2.36
N ASN A 119 19.00 1.81 -3.19
CA ASN A 119 17.68 1.19 -3.25
C ASN A 119 17.70 -0.14 -4.02
N PHE A 120 16.58 -0.85 -4.03
CA PHE A 120 16.42 -2.11 -4.75
C PHE A 120 16.70 -2.04 -6.27
N LYS A 121 16.68 -0.82 -6.86
CA LYS A 121 17.00 -0.58 -8.27
C LYS A 121 18.47 -0.28 -8.52
N GLY A 122 19.30 -0.24 -7.47
CA GLY A 122 20.71 0.15 -7.58
C GLY A 122 20.93 1.66 -7.58
N GLU A 123 19.90 2.45 -7.31
CA GLU A 123 19.98 3.92 -7.34
C GLU A 123 20.36 4.47 -5.97
N THR A 124 21.16 5.53 -5.96
CA THR A 124 21.48 6.25 -4.73
C THR A 124 20.27 7.06 -4.26
N VAL A 125 19.89 6.89 -3.00
CA VAL A 125 18.82 7.65 -2.35
C VAL A 125 19.33 8.27 -1.05
N ARG A 126 19.05 9.57 -0.84
CA ARG A 126 19.43 10.27 0.40
C ARG A 126 18.29 10.29 1.41
N VAL A 127 18.62 10.45 2.68
CA VAL A 127 17.62 10.63 3.76
C VAL A 127 16.64 11.76 3.43
N ARG A 128 17.15 12.92 2.97
CA ARG A 128 16.29 14.05 2.60
C ARG A 128 15.30 13.75 1.48
N ASP A 129 15.72 12.96 0.49
CA ASP A 129 14.90 12.64 -0.67
C ASP A 129 13.81 11.63 -0.30
N ILE A 130 14.11 10.71 0.62
CA ILE A 130 13.14 9.77 1.15
C ILE A 130 12.03 10.50 1.91
N ILE A 131 12.37 11.45 2.79
CA ILE A 131 11.39 12.22 3.58
C ILE A 131 10.46 13.03 2.67
N ARG A 132 11.05 13.79 1.73
CA ARG A 132 10.28 14.59 0.75
C ARG A 132 9.46 13.71 -0.19
N GLY A 133 10.04 12.60 -0.64
CA GLY A 133 9.39 11.60 -1.47
C GLY A 133 8.16 11.01 -0.80
N PHE A 134 8.24 10.70 0.50
CA PHE A 134 7.09 10.22 1.26
C PHE A 134 5.97 11.25 1.36
N ALA A 135 6.29 12.50 1.70
CA ALA A 135 5.28 13.56 1.76
C ALA A 135 4.56 13.77 0.41
N LYS A 136 5.31 13.73 -0.70
CA LYS A 136 4.77 13.77 -2.06
C LYS A 136 3.91 12.54 -2.38
N HIS A 137 4.34 11.35 -1.94
CA HIS A 137 3.61 10.10 -2.12
C HIS A 137 2.22 10.15 -1.47
N VAL A 138 2.12 10.74 -0.28
CA VAL A 138 0.82 10.97 0.37
C VAL A 138 -0.09 11.86 -0.50
N GLN A 139 0.44 12.90 -1.15
CA GLN A 139 -0.36 13.75 -2.06
C GLN A 139 -0.96 12.96 -3.22
N THR A 140 -0.21 12.02 -3.80
CA THR A 140 -0.73 11.13 -4.85
C THR A 140 -1.90 10.31 -4.35
N HIS A 141 -1.85 9.83 -3.10
CA HIS A 141 -2.92 9.04 -2.49
C HIS A 141 -4.11 9.88 -2.00
N LEU A 142 -3.92 11.14 -1.61
CA LEU A 142 -5.02 12.07 -1.40
C LEU A 142 -5.85 12.25 -2.67
N ASN A 143 -5.18 12.40 -3.82
CA ASN A 143 -5.88 12.43 -5.12
C ASN A 143 -6.56 11.10 -5.45
N GLN A 144 -6.04 9.96 -4.97
CA GLN A 144 -6.69 8.66 -5.14
C GLN A 144 -7.97 8.57 -4.30
N ILE A 145 -7.92 8.99 -3.02
CA ILE A 145 -9.11 9.04 -2.15
C ILE A 145 -10.19 9.89 -2.80
N GLU A 146 -9.84 11.05 -3.36
CA GLU A 146 -10.81 11.91 -4.04
C GLU A 146 -11.43 11.23 -5.28
N ARG A 147 -10.65 10.52 -6.09
CA ARG A 147 -11.19 9.72 -7.22
C ARG A 147 -12.13 8.61 -6.75
N ILE A 148 -11.80 7.93 -5.65
CA ILE A 148 -12.65 6.87 -5.08
C ILE A 148 -14.00 7.46 -4.65
N LYS A 149 -13.99 8.59 -3.94
CA LYS A 149 -15.22 9.30 -3.54
C LYS A 149 -16.07 9.68 -4.75
N GLN A 150 -15.48 10.26 -5.78
CA GLN A 150 -16.20 10.64 -7.01
C GLN A 150 -16.81 9.43 -7.71
N ALA A 151 -16.10 8.30 -7.76
CA ALA A 151 -16.61 7.07 -8.36
C ALA A 151 -17.79 6.49 -7.56
N TYR A 152 -17.70 6.50 -6.23
CA TYR A 152 -18.78 6.07 -5.33
C TYR A 152 -20.06 6.90 -5.55
N GLU A 153 -19.94 8.24 -5.60
CA GLU A 153 -21.08 9.14 -5.83
C GLU A 153 -21.68 8.95 -7.23
N ALA A 154 -20.86 8.69 -8.25
CA ALA A 154 -21.33 8.45 -9.61
C ALA A 154 -22.14 7.14 -9.71
N GLU A 155 -21.73 6.09 -9.00
CA GLU A 155 -22.45 4.81 -8.96
C GLU A 155 -23.80 4.95 -8.25
N ARG A 156 -23.83 5.61 -7.08
CA ARG A 156 -25.07 5.85 -6.34
C ARG A 156 -26.01 6.84 -6.99
N GLY A 157 -25.47 7.89 -7.61
CA GLY A 157 -26.24 8.86 -8.41
C GLY A 157 -26.83 8.22 -9.66
N GLY A 158 -26.12 7.27 -10.27
CA GLY A 158 -26.63 6.45 -11.37
C GLY A 158 -27.74 5.48 -10.95
N GLU A 159 -27.68 4.97 -9.71
CA GLU A 159 -28.70 4.08 -9.15
C GLU A 159 -30.01 4.80 -8.81
N ALA A 160 -29.93 6.03 -8.27
CA ALA A 160 -31.10 6.89 -8.01
C ALA A 160 -31.83 7.35 -9.30
N GLY A 161 -31.17 7.28 -10.45
CA GLY A 161 -31.73 7.61 -11.76
C GLY A 161 -32.36 6.43 -12.53
N ARG A 162 -32.27 5.19 -12.01
CA ARG A 162 -32.86 4.01 -12.64
C ARG A 162 -34.31 3.85 -12.15
N PRO A 163 -35.34 3.96 -13.03
CA PRO A 163 -36.71 3.69 -12.62
C PRO A 163 -36.82 2.25 -12.11
N ALA A 164 -37.56 2.05 -11.01
CA ALA A 164 -37.68 0.80 -10.23
C ALA A 164 -38.30 -0.41 -10.97
N THR A 165 -38.41 -0.35 -12.29
CA THR A 165 -39.01 -1.41 -13.12
C THR A 165 -38.24 -1.57 -14.42
N TRP A 166 -36.93 -1.80 -14.35
CA TRP A 166 -36.25 -2.44 -15.48
C TRP A 166 -36.10 -3.92 -15.18
N VAL A 167 -37.09 -4.70 -15.63
CA VAL A 167 -36.97 -6.15 -15.76
C VAL A 167 -36.35 -6.40 -17.14
N PRO A 168 -35.17 -7.04 -17.25
CA PRO A 168 -34.66 -7.43 -18.55
C PRO A 168 -35.67 -8.38 -19.18
N ALA A 169 -36.17 -8.03 -20.37
CA ALA A 169 -37.02 -8.93 -21.13
C ALA A 169 -36.27 -10.24 -21.35
N ALA A 170 -36.86 -11.34 -20.87
CA ALA A 170 -36.38 -12.68 -21.15
C ALA A 170 -36.23 -12.82 -22.66
N ALA A 171 -35.01 -13.17 -23.11
CA ALA A 171 -34.76 -13.56 -24.47
C ALA A 171 -35.46 -14.89 -24.73
N SER A 172 -36.74 -14.85 -25.10
CA SER A 172 -37.40 -15.91 -25.87
C SER A 172 -36.83 -15.83 -27.27
N GLY A 173 -35.99 -16.80 -27.61
CA GLY A 173 -35.34 -16.87 -28.90
C GLY A 173 -36.32 -17.07 -30.04
N GLU A 174 -35.91 -16.62 -31.21
CA GLU A 174 -36.13 -17.35 -32.46
C GLU A 174 -34.92 -17.11 -33.37
N ALA A 175 -34.48 -18.20 -33.99
CA ALA A 175 -33.28 -18.29 -34.78
C ALA A 175 -33.43 -17.60 -36.14
N SER A 176 -32.35 -17.03 -36.67
CA SER A 176 -32.12 -16.97 -38.11
C SER A 176 -30.63 -16.96 -38.43
N SER A 177 -30.25 -17.91 -39.28
CA SER A 177 -28.89 -18.27 -39.64
C SER A 177 -28.22 -17.26 -40.55
N CYS A 178 -26.90 -17.12 -40.40
CA CYS A 178 -26.02 -16.90 -41.54
C CYS A 178 -24.70 -17.63 -41.30
N SER A 179 -24.33 -18.48 -42.25
CA SER A 179 -23.23 -19.44 -42.19
C SER A 179 -21.85 -18.81 -42.51
N LEU A 180 -20.82 -19.61 -42.17
CA LEU A 180 -19.47 -19.78 -42.77
C LEU A 180 -18.30 -19.47 -41.81
N PRO A 181 -17.13 -20.10 -41.99
CA PRO A 181 -16.87 -21.52 -42.20
C PRO A 181 -15.88 -22.10 -41.18
N SER A 182 -15.79 -23.43 -41.19
CA SER A 182 -14.90 -24.28 -40.37
C SER A 182 -13.42 -24.20 -40.73
N ALA A 183 -12.57 -24.16 -39.70
CA ALA A 183 -11.25 -24.82 -39.65
C ALA A 183 -10.97 -25.10 -38.16
N GLY A 184 -11.02 -26.35 -37.69
CA GLY A 184 -9.87 -27.28 -37.66
C GLY A 184 -9.03 -27.01 -36.40
N VAL A 185 -9.34 -27.65 -35.25
CA VAL A 185 -8.61 -28.80 -34.65
C VAL A 185 -7.11 -28.48 -34.44
N SER A 186 -6.53 -28.49 -33.24
CA SER A 186 -6.54 -29.60 -32.28
C SER A 186 -6.04 -29.17 -30.89
N ALA A 187 -6.53 -29.87 -29.87
CA ALA A 187 -6.00 -29.87 -28.51
C ALA A 187 -4.64 -30.58 -28.42
N SER A 188 -3.84 -30.23 -27.41
CA SER A 188 -3.20 -31.16 -26.45
C SER A 188 -2.03 -30.47 -25.73
N GLY A 189 -1.87 -30.75 -24.44
CA GLY A 189 -0.55 -30.71 -23.81
C GLY A 189 -0.47 -30.02 -22.45
N VAL A 190 -0.95 -30.69 -21.41
CA VAL A 190 -0.37 -30.55 -20.06
C VAL A 190 0.97 -31.29 -20.06
N PRO A 191 1.98 -30.77 -19.34
CA PRO A 191 2.70 -31.67 -18.44
C PRO A 191 2.93 -31.06 -17.05
N SER A 192 2.78 -31.92 -16.05
CA SER A 192 3.35 -31.75 -14.71
C SER A 192 4.76 -32.35 -14.67
N ALA A 193 5.68 -31.69 -13.96
CA ALA A 193 6.81 -32.23 -13.18
C ALA A 193 7.73 -31.04 -12.87
N GLY A 194 8.39 -30.88 -11.74
CA GLY A 194 8.58 -31.70 -10.56
C GLY A 194 9.64 -31.02 -9.68
N ILE A 195 9.47 -31.13 -8.37
CA ILE A 195 10.47 -31.24 -7.30
C ILE A 195 11.85 -30.58 -7.44
N GLY A 196 12.17 -29.72 -6.47
CA GLY A 196 13.54 -29.32 -6.09
C GLY A 196 13.53 -28.76 -4.67
N SER A 197 13.91 -29.59 -3.72
CA SER A 197 14.04 -29.32 -2.28
C SER A 197 15.32 -28.56 -1.93
N GLU A 198 15.37 -28.13 -0.66
CA GLU A 198 16.53 -27.63 0.12
C GLU A 198 16.76 -26.11 0.02
N SER A 199 16.94 -25.34 1.09
CA SER A 199 17.38 -25.67 2.45
C SER A 199 16.81 -24.70 3.49
N SER A 200 16.29 -25.27 4.57
CA SER A 200 16.05 -24.62 5.86
C SER A 200 17.12 -25.12 6.83
N ALA A 201 18.03 -24.23 7.22
CA ALA A 201 18.88 -24.27 8.43
C ALA A 201 19.70 -22.96 8.40
N ALA A 202 19.76 -22.12 9.42
CA ALA A 202 19.95 -22.46 10.82
C ALA A 202 19.36 -21.38 11.74
N LEU A 203 18.56 -21.83 12.72
CA LEU A 203 18.24 -21.06 13.93
C LEU A 203 17.93 -22.04 15.05
N SER A 204 18.99 -22.46 15.74
CA SER A 204 19.04 -23.03 17.10
C SER A 204 20.50 -23.43 17.35
N ALA A 205 21.14 -23.24 18.50
CA ALA A 205 20.79 -22.66 19.79
C ALA A 205 22.13 -22.47 20.54
N ALA A 206 22.19 -21.54 21.49
CA ALA A 206 23.10 -21.65 22.64
C ALA A 206 22.62 -20.72 23.76
N ALA A 207 21.62 -21.17 24.50
CA ALA A 207 21.40 -20.76 25.88
C ALA A 207 22.05 -21.81 26.80
N SER A 208 22.42 -21.36 28.00
CA SER A 208 23.14 -22.08 29.06
C SER A 208 24.65 -22.18 28.86
N GLN A 209 25.41 -21.39 29.62
CA GLN A 209 26.20 -21.91 30.74
C GLN A 209 26.19 -20.89 31.88
N GLY A 210 25.69 -21.33 33.04
CA GLY A 210 25.99 -20.72 34.33
C GLY A 210 27.39 -21.15 34.78
N GLY A 211 28.05 -20.29 35.55
CA GLY A 211 29.34 -20.57 36.18
C GLY A 211 29.83 -19.38 37.00
N HIS A 212 29.49 -19.35 38.28
CA HIS A 212 30.33 -18.73 39.31
C HIS A 212 31.59 -19.59 39.50
N PRO A 213 32.71 -18.98 39.91
CA PRO A 213 33.15 -19.29 41.28
C PRO A 213 33.81 -18.12 42.04
N ALA A 214 33.72 -18.28 43.38
CA ALA A 214 34.55 -17.77 44.49
C ALA A 214 34.74 -16.24 44.65
#